data_AF-A0A3N5Q6G7-F1
#
_entry.id   AF-A0A3N5Q6G7-F1
#
_cell.length_a   1.000
_cell.length_b   1.000
_cell.length_c   1.000
_cell.angle_alpha   90.00
_cell.angle_beta   90.00
_cell.angle_gamma   90.00
#
_symmetry.space_group_name_H-M   'P 1'
#
loop_
_entity.id
_entity.type
_entity.pdbx_description
1 polymer ?
#
loop_
_entity_poly.entity_id
_entity_poly.type
_entity_poly.pdbx_seq_one_letter_code
_entity_poly.pdbx_strand_id
1 'polypeptide(L)'
;MSQKYSPLLHPSPSHFQSIHNHHHSYSLIFPPNSPYTKQSFAAECDINTIMSRYMATGEMPVLDDRAPQYLDVSSGFDFAAMQAQIIEAQSLFDDLPSTLRTRFSNDPAAFLAYCQDDANRPEMEMLGLLRKKPVPDTLPPADTRSVKPDEPSK
;
A
#
# COMPACT_ATOMS: atom_id res chain seq x y z
N MET A 1 15.62 -26.45 -99.64
CA MET A 1 15.76 -27.77 -98.97
C MET A 1 15.32 -27.61 -97.52
N SER A 2 14.14 -28.14 -97.16
CA SER A 2 13.97 -29.38 -96.37
C SER A 2 14.34 -29.19 -94.89
N GLN A 3 13.38 -28.93 -93.99
CA GLN A 3 12.67 -29.94 -93.15
C GLN A 3 13.59 -30.45 -92.00
N LYS A 4 13.26 -30.49 -90.70
CA LYS A 4 12.00 -30.61 -89.95
C LYS A 4 12.22 -30.33 -88.44
N TYR A 5 11.10 -30.32 -87.71
CA TYR A 5 10.85 -30.73 -86.31
C TYR A 5 10.63 -29.62 -85.27
N SER A 6 9.35 -29.37 -84.98
CA SER A 6 8.87 -29.05 -83.62
C SER A 6 8.92 -30.32 -82.75
N PRO A 7 8.97 -30.21 -81.41
CA PRO A 7 7.72 -30.06 -80.65
C PRO A 7 7.79 -29.11 -79.43
N LEU A 8 6.67 -28.39 -79.25
CA LEU A 8 5.97 -28.06 -77.99
C LEU A 8 6.76 -27.99 -76.67
N LEU A 9 6.80 -26.78 -76.09
CA LEU A 9 6.62 -26.54 -74.65
C LEU A 9 6.34 -25.05 -74.45
N HIS A 10 5.06 -24.67 -74.47
CA HIS A 10 4.68 -23.41 -73.84
C HIS A 10 4.81 -23.62 -72.32
N PRO A 11 5.38 -22.69 -71.55
CA PRO A 11 5.31 -22.76 -70.10
C PRO A 11 3.83 -22.71 -69.70
N SER A 12 3.31 -23.81 -69.19
CA SER A 12 2.01 -23.82 -68.53
C SER A 12 2.07 -22.79 -67.40
N PRO A 13 1.15 -21.82 -67.32
CA PRO A 13 1.07 -20.98 -66.14
C PRO A 13 0.72 -21.90 -64.98
N SER A 14 1.60 -21.96 -63.98
CA SER A 14 1.35 -22.65 -62.72
C SER A 14 0.02 -22.17 -62.16
N HIS A 15 -1.03 -22.98 -62.29
CA HIS A 15 -2.39 -22.72 -61.80
C HIS A 15 -2.50 -22.89 -60.26
N PHE A 16 -1.39 -22.89 -59.54
CA PHE A 16 -1.43 -23.00 -58.08
C PHE A 16 -1.68 -21.61 -57.46
N GLN A 17 -2.88 -21.07 -57.68
CA GLN A 17 -3.43 -20.06 -56.79
C GLN A 17 -3.89 -20.79 -55.53
N SER A 18 -3.16 -20.59 -54.42
CA SER A 18 -3.57 -21.09 -53.11
C SER A 18 -4.99 -20.58 -52.82
N ILE A 19 -5.92 -21.51 -52.63
CA ILE A 19 -7.36 -21.23 -52.58
C ILE A 19 -7.73 -20.41 -51.32
N HIS A 20 -6.89 -20.41 -50.27
CA HIS A 20 -7.26 -19.81 -48.98
C HIS A 20 -6.11 -19.05 -48.32
N ASN A 21 -5.68 -17.94 -48.93
CA ASN A 21 -5.08 -16.89 -48.12
C ASN A 21 -5.37 -15.49 -48.66
N HIS A 22 -6.60 -15.04 -48.44
CA HIS A 22 -6.96 -13.64 -48.63
C HIS A 22 -6.50 -12.91 -47.37
N HIS A 23 -5.20 -12.64 -47.25
CA HIS A 23 -4.73 -11.72 -46.23
C HIS A 23 -5.33 -10.35 -46.54
N HIS A 24 -6.40 -10.00 -45.85
CA HIS A 24 -6.86 -8.63 -45.79
C HIS A 24 -5.88 -7.86 -44.92
N SER A 25 -5.14 -6.96 -45.54
CA SER A 25 -4.28 -6.02 -44.82
C SER A 25 -5.18 -4.96 -44.19
N TYR A 26 -5.55 -5.18 -42.93
CA TYR A 26 -6.22 -4.16 -42.13
C TYR A 26 -5.15 -3.21 -41.60
N SER A 27 -5.35 -1.91 -41.79
CA SER A 27 -4.57 -0.87 -41.09
C SER A 27 -5.48 -0.11 -40.15
N LEU A 28 -5.08 0.01 -38.89
CA LEU A 28 -5.74 0.86 -37.91
C LEU A 28 -5.07 2.22 -37.94
N ILE A 29 -5.79 3.24 -38.40
CA ILE A 29 -5.32 4.63 -38.43
C ILE A 29 -5.99 5.35 -37.26
N PHE A 30 -5.18 5.84 -36.33
CA PHE A 30 -5.68 6.66 -35.23
C PHE A 30 -5.61 8.14 -35.61
N PRO A 31 -6.68 8.92 -35.38
CA PRO A 31 -6.66 10.34 -35.68
C PRO A 31 -5.64 11.07 -34.79
N PRO A 32 -4.94 12.09 -35.32
CA PRO A 32 -3.91 12.82 -34.57
C PRO A 32 -4.48 13.53 -33.33
N ASN A 33 -5.75 13.93 -33.38
CA ASN A 33 -6.46 14.54 -32.25
C ASN A 33 -7.55 13.57 -31.75
N SER A 34 -7.17 12.69 -30.82
CA SER A 34 -8.11 11.79 -30.15
C SER A 34 -8.51 12.38 -28.78
N PRO A 35 -9.80 12.50 -28.46
CA PRO A 35 -10.23 12.91 -27.12
C PRO A 35 -10.02 11.80 -26.07
N TYR A 36 -9.75 10.56 -26.51
CA TYR A 36 -9.65 9.39 -25.65
C TYR A 36 -8.20 8.96 -25.38
N THR A 37 -7.27 9.29 -26.28
CA THR A 37 -5.89 8.79 -26.24
C THR A 37 -4.89 9.91 -26.49
N LYS A 38 -3.80 9.92 -25.73
CA LYS A 38 -2.69 10.85 -25.94
C LYS A 38 -1.76 10.29 -27.03
N GLN A 39 -1.86 10.85 -28.24
CA GLN A 39 -1.12 10.35 -29.40
C GLN A 39 0.41 10.54 -29.29
N SER A 40 0.89 11.42 -28.43
CA SER A 40 2.33 11.58 -28.13
C SER A 40 2.98 10.29 -27.62
N PHE A 41 2.20 9.39 -27.02
CA PHE A 41 2.66 8.10 -26.49
C PHE A 41 2.55 6.96 -27.50
N ALA A 42 2.07 7.18 -28.72
CA ALA A 42 1.87 6.11 -29.70
C ALA A 42 3.16 5.32 -29.99
N ALA A 43 4.30 6.01 -30.10
CA ALA A 43 5.60 5.36 -30.35
C ALA A 43 6.09 4.52 -29.18
N GLU A 44 5.70 4.84 -27.94
CA GLU A 44 6.12 4.07 -26.76
C GLU A 44 5.33 2.76 -26.60
N CYS A 45 4.10 2.73 -27.11
CA CYS A 45 3.22 1.55 -27.10
C CYS A 45 3.35 0.67 -28.35
N ASP A 46 4.04 1.13 -29.40
CA ASP A 46 4.25 0.34 -30.62
C ASP A 46 5.25 -0.81 -30.37
N ILE A 47 4.80 -2.04 -30.60
CA ILE A 47 5.61 -3.26 -30.41
C ILE A 47 6.90 -3.23 -31.22
N ASN A 48 6.89 -2.66 -32.43
CA ASN A 48 8.09 -2.59 -33.25
C ASN A 48 9.13 -1.68 -32.61
N THR A 49 8.68 -0.56 -32.04
CA THR A 49 9.54 0.38 -31.33
C THR A 49 10.08 -0.23 -30.04
N ILE A 50 9.22 -0.91 -29.26
CA ILE A 50 9.62 -1.60 -28.03
C ILE A 50 10.69 -2.66 -28.32
N MET A 51 10.46 -3.52 -29.31
CA MET A 51 11.41 -4.56 -29.68
C MET A 51 12.72 -3.97 -30.23
N SER A 52 12.65 -2.90 -31.03
CA SER A 52 13.86 -2.23 -31.52
C SER A 52 14.72 -1.67 -30.38
N ARG A 53 14.08 -1.08 -29.36
CA ARG A 53 14.74 -0.57 -28.17
C ARG A 53 15.34 -1.71 -27.35
N TYR A 54 14.57 -2.76 -27.09
CA TYR A 54 15.04 -3.94 -26.37
C TYR A 54 16.24 -4.61 -27.05
N MET A 55 16.22 -4.76 -28.38
CA MET A 55 17.36 -5.31 -29.12
C MET A 55 18.61 -4.42 -29.03
N ALA A 56 18.43 -3.09 -28.93
CA ALA A 56 19.54 -2.14 -28.85
C ALA A 56 20.10 -1.97 -27.43
N THR A 57 19.24 -1.92 -26.41
CA THR A 57 19.61 -1.59 -25.02
C THR A 57 19.50 -2.75 -24.04
N GLY A 58 18.77 -3.82 -24.40
CA GLY A 58 18.47 -4.95 -23.50
C GLY A 58 17.39 -4.67 -22.46
N GLU A 59 16.80 -3.46 -22.46
CA GLU A 59 15.83 -3.03 -21.47
C GLU A 59 14.40 -3.12 -22.04
N MET A 60 13.54 -3.86 -21.34
CA MET A 60 12.09 -3.82 -21.60
C MET A 60 11.48 -2.61 -20.89
N PRO A 61 10.41 -2.00 -21.44
CA PRO A 61 9.67 -0.96 -20.73
C PRO A 61 9.26 -1.48 -19.34
N VAL A 62 9.41 -0.63 -18.32
CA VAL A 62 9.09 -0.97 -16.93
C VAL A 62 7.60 -1.26 -16.85
N LEU A 63 7.27 -2.55 -16.88
CA LEU A 63 6.00 -3.05 -16.40
C LEU A 63 6.11 -3.02 -14.88
N ASP A 64 5.08 -2.54 -14.19
CA ASP A 64 5.08 -2.58 -12.73
C ASP A 64 5.24 -4.05 -12.29
N ASP A 65 6.39 -4.40 -11.71
CA ASP A 65 6.71 -5.76 -11.27
C ASP A 65 5.75 -6.22 -10.16
N ARG A 66 5.02 -5.28 -9.55
CA ARG A 66 3.99 -5.57 -8.55
C ARG A 66 2.68 -5.87 -9.25
N ALA A 67 2.34 -7.15 -9.29
CA ALA A 67 0.98 -7.56 -9.61
C ALA A 67 -0.01 -6.86 -8.65
N PRO A 68 -1.10 -6.26 -9.15
CA PRO A 68 -2.09 -5.63 -8.29
C PRO A 68 -2.67 -6.68 -7.34
N GLN A 69 -2.52 -6.44 -6.05
CA GLN A 69 -3.09 -7.30 -5.01
C GLN A 69 -4.43 -6.73 -4.58
N TYR A 70 -5.49 -7.48 -4.82
CA TYR A 70 -6.83 -7.17 -4.32
C TYR A 70 -7.08 -8.04 -3.10
N LEU A 71 -6.94 -7.46 -1.92
CA LEU A 71 -7.21 -8.14 -0.66
C LEU A 71 -8.71 -8.07 -0.35
N ASP A 72 -9.24 -9.15 0.21
CA ASP A 72 -10.59 -9.14 0.78
C ASP A 72 -10.55 -8.41 2.13
N VAL A 73 -10.99 -7.16 2.12
CA VAL A 73 -11.07 -6.29 3.31
C VAL A 73 -12.48 -6.22 3.89
N SER A 74 -13.40 -7.07 3.44
CA SER A 74 -14.82 -7.02 3.84
C SER A 74 -15.07 -7.36 5.31
N SER A 75 -14.14 -8.05 5.97
CA SER A 75 -14.35 -8.67 7.28
C SER A 75 -13.72 -7.94 8.47
N GLY A 76 -12.88 -6.92 8.23
CA GLY A 76 -11.97 -6.43 9.28
C GLY A 76 -12.29 -5.04 9.79
N PHE A 77 -12.26 -4.04 8.91
CA PHE A 77 -12.17 -2.65 9.32
C PHE A 77 -12.77 -1.72 8.27
N ASP A 78 -13.71 -0.86 8.69
CA ASP A 78 -14.13 0.26 7.86
C ASP A 78 -12.97 1.27 7.77
N PHE A 79 -12.51 1.52 6.54
CA PHE A 79 -11.40 2.43 6.27
C PHE A 79 -11.68 3.83 6.83
N ALA A 80 -12.92 4.34 6.67
CA ALA A 80 -13.28 5.67 7.15
C ALA A 80 -13.23 5.75 8.68
N ALA A 81 -13.78 4.74 9.38
CA ALA A 81 -13.73 4.67 10.83
C ALA A 81 -12.29 4.60 11.38
N MET A 82 -11.43 3.76 10.79
CA MET A 82 -10.03 3.66 11.22
C MET A 82 -9.26 4.96 10.98
N GLN A 83 -9.48 5.59 9.84
CA GLN A 83 -8.85 6.87 9.52
C GLN A 83 -9.28 7.97 10.50
N ALA A 84 -10.56 8.00 10.88
CA ALA A 84 -11.07 8.93 11.89
C ALA A 84 -10.38 8.72 13.25
N GLN A 85 -10.19 7.47 13.67
CA GLN A 85 -9.48 7.14 14.92
C GLN A 85 -8.02 7.59 14.89
N ILE A 86 -7.32 7.40 13.76
CA ILE A 86 -5.94 7.86 13.60
C ILE A 86 -5.85 9.39 13.70
N ILE A 87 -6.77 10.10 13.04
CA ILE A 87 -6.82 11.57 13.08
C ILE A 87 -7.12 12.06 14.49
N GLU A 88 -8.07 11.44 15.20
CA GLU A 88 -8.41 11.77 16.57
C GLU A 88 -7.20 11.56 17.51
N ALA A 89 -6.54 10.41 17.41
CA ALA A 89 -5.36 10.11 18.21
C ALA A 89 -4.21 11.12 17.97
N GLN A 90 -4.00 11.51 16.71
CA GLN A 90 -3.03 12.54 16.35
C GLN A 90 -3.42 13.90 16.94
N SER A 91 -4.69 14.29 16.83
CA SER A 91 -5.20 15.55 17.39
C SER A 91 -5.00 15.63 18.91
N LEU A 92 -5.31 14.54 19.62
CA LEU A 92 -5.12 14.47 21.08
C LEU A 92 -3.64 14.58 21.46
N PHE A 93 -2.75 14.02 20.65
CA PHE A 93 -1.31 14.18 20.86
C PHE A 93 -0.85 15.61 20.58
N ASP A 94 -1.40 16.26 19.54
CA ASP A 94 -1.07 17.63 19.17
C ASP A 94 -1.53 18.68 20.17
N ASP A 95 -2.59 18.39 20.93
CA ASP A 95 -3.05 19.20 22.07
C ASP A 95 -2.05 19.22 23.24
N LEU A 96 -1.07 18.29 23.27
CA LEU A 96 -0.04 18.27 24.30
C LEU A 96 0.94 19.45 24.16
N PRO A 97 1.54 19.92 25.28
CA PRO A 97 2.56 20.96 25.27
C PRO A 97 3.72 20.63 24.32
N SER A 98 4.21 21.64 23.59
CA SER A 98 5.29 21.48 22.60
C SER A 98 6.57 20.87 23.18
N THR A 99 6.86 21.14 24.46
CA THR A 99 8.00 20.57 25.19
C THR A 99 7.89 19.05 25.32
N LEU A 100 6.68 18.54 25.61
CA LEU A 100 6.41 17.11 25.67
C LEU A 100 6.46 16.48 24.27
N ARG A 101 5.84 17.11 23.26
CA ARG A 101 5.88 16.57 21.89
C ARG A 101 7.29 16.48 21.33
N THR A 102 8.13 17.47 21.60
CA THR A 102 9.54 17.47 21.18
C THR A 102 10.33 16.32 21.82
N ARG A 103 10.03 15.96 23.07
CA ARG A 103 10.68 14.84 23.77
C ARG A 103 10.46 13.50 23.06
N PHE A 104 9.30 13.33 22.43
CA PHE A 104 8.95 12.13 21.65
C PHE A 104 9.15 12.32 20.15
N SER A 105 9.96 13.30 19.72
CA SER A 105 10.23 13.60 18.30
C SER A 105 8.98 13.86 17.46
N ASN A 106 7.90 14.37 18.08
CA ASN A 106 6.58 14.53 17.48
C ASN A 106 5.98 13.22 16.92
N ASP A 107 6.36 12.06 17.48
CA ASP A 107 5.80 10.77 17.12
C ASP A 107 4.80 10.28 18.20
N PRO A 108 3.50 10.18 17.87
CA PRO A 108 2.49 9.64 18.79
C PRO A 108 2.72 8.17 19.14
N ALA A 109 3.32 7.38 18.24
CA ALA A 109 3.57 5.96 18.48
C ALA A 109 4.66 5.76 19.56
N ALA A 110 5.74 6.55 19.49
CA ALA A 110 6.78 6.58 20.51
C ALA A 110 6.23 6.99 21.89
N PHE A 111 5.32 7.98 21.92
CA PHE A 111 4.64 8.39 23.14
C PHE A 111 3.77 7.27 23.74
N LEU A 112 3.00 6.58 22.90
CA LEU A 112 2.15 5.47 23.36
C LEU A 112 2.98 4.30 23.89
N ALA A 113 4.06 3.93 23.19
CA ALA A 113 4.98 2.89 23.64
C ALA A 113 5.61 3.22 25.00
N TYR A 114 5.99 4.48 25.21
CA TYR A 114 6.51 4.96 26.48
C TYR A 114 5.48 4.87 27.61
N CYS A 115 4.20 5.17 27.32
CA CYS A 115 3.12 5.07 28.29
C CYS A 115 2.73 3.63 28.66
N GLN A 116 2.97 2.67 27.76
CA GLN A 116 2.67 1.25 27.98
C GLN A 116 3.73 0.54 28.84
N ASP A 117 4.92 1.11 28.98
CA ASP A 117 5.99 0.53 29.78
C ASP A 117 5.87 0.97 31.26
N ASP A 118 5.60 -0.02 32.12
CA ASP A 118 5.44 0.17 33.56
C ASP A 118 6.69 0.73 34.25
N ALA A 119 7.89 0.52 33.68
CA ALA A 119 9.14 1.06 34.21
C ALA A 119 9.19 2.60 34.14
N ASN A 120 8.44 3.20 33.22
CA ASN A 120 8.41 4.66 33.01
C ASN A 120 7.40 5.39 33.91
N ARG A 121 6.58 4.66 34.67
CA ARG A 121 5.60 5.24 35.62
C ARG A 121 6.12 6.35 36.54
N PRO A 122 7.26 6.19 37.25
CA PRO A 122 7.75 7.24 38.13
C PRO A 122 8.10 8.53 37.38
N GLU A 123 8.63 8.40 36.17
CA GLU A 123 8.96 9.56 35.33
C GLU A 123 7.69 10.20 34.74
N MET A 124 6.69 9.39 34.38
CA MET A 124 5.39 9.88 33.92
C MET A 124 4.61 10.66 35.00
N GLU A 125 4.71 10.26 36.28
CA GLU A 125 4.17 11.05 37.39
C GLU A 125 4.87 12.40 37.52
N MET A 126 6.18 12.44 37.30
CA MET A 126 6.98 13.66 37.32
C MET A 126 6.64 14.62 36.16
N LEU A 127 6.33 14.06 34.99
CA LEU A 127 5.89 14.78 33.80
C LEU A 127 4.42 15.23 33.88
N GLY A 128 3.71 14.86 34.94
CA GLY A 128 2.30 15.22 35.14
C GLY A 128 1.33 14.45 34.26
N LEU A 129 1.77 13.35 33.63
CA LEU A 129 0.94 12.49 32.78
C LEU A 129 0.03 11.57 33.61
N LEU A 130 0.51 11.13 34.79
CA LEU A 130 -0.30 10.38 35.74
C LEU A 130 -0.71 11.26 36.92
N ARG A 131 -1.96 11.12 37.34
CA ARG A 131 -2.40 11.63 38.64
C ARG A 131 -1.73 10.80 39.72
N LYS A 132 -0.97 11.48 40.60
CA LYS A 132 -0.32 10.85 41.74
C LYS A 132 -1.35 10.05 42.54
N LYS A 133 -1.13 8.74 42.68
CA LYS A 133 -2.02 7.88 43.46
C LYS A 133 -2.03 8.40 44.91
N PRO A 134 -3.19 8.68 45.53
CA PRO A 134 -3.22 9.08 46.92
C PRO A 134 -2.62 7.94 47.75
N VAL A 135 -1.53 8.24 48.45
CA VAL A 135 -0.96 7.32 49.44
C VAL A 135 -1.98 7.25 50.58
N PRO A 136 -2.48 6.07 50.98
CA PRO A 136 -3.29 5.98 52.17
C PRO A 136 -2.41 6.34 53.37
N ASP A 137 -2.74 7.43 54.06
CA ASP A 137 -2.13 7.81 55.33
C ASP A 137 -2.47 6.73 56.37
N THR A 138 -1.62 5.71 56.50
CA THR A 138 -1.63 4.83 57.67
C THR A 138 -0.80 5.49 58.77
N LEU A 139 -1.41 6.39 59.51
CA LEU A 139 -1.05 6.64 60.90
C LEU A 139 -1.92 5.70 61.76
N PRO A 140 -1.39 4.64 62.38
CA PRO A 140 -2.12 3.96 63.45
C PRO A 140 -2.09 4.87 64.69
N PRO A 141 -3.23 5.33 65.23
CA PRO A 141 -3.23 6.00 66.52
C PRO A 141 -2.88 4.96 67.59
N ALA A 142 -1.80 5.22 68.30
CA ALA A 142 -1.49 4.55 69.54
C ALA A 142 -2.61 4.79 70.57
N ASP A 143 -3.19 3.68 71.04
CA ASP A 143 -3.47 3.37 72.44
C ASP A 143 -4.29 4.39 73.27
N THR A 144 -5.58 4.11 73.47
CA THR A 144 -6.27 4.46 74.72
C THR A 144 -7.11 3.28 75.21
N ARG A 145 -6.52 2.55 76.15
CA ARG A 145 -7.14 1.84 77.29
C ARG A 145 -8.65 2.08 77.45
N SER A 146 -9.44 1.03 77.33
CA SER A 146 -10.64 0.85 78.16
C SER A 146 -10.87 -0.62 78.43
N VAL A 147 -10.43 -1.04 79.60
CA VAL A 147 -10.84 -2.26 80.29
C VAL A 147 -12.31 -2.11 80.65
N LYS A 148 -13.16 -3.06 80.25
CA LYS A 148 -14.39 -3.41 80.98
C LYS A 148 -14.68 -4.92 80.85
N PRO A 149 -15.32 -5.50 81.87
CA PRO A 149 -14.92 -6.79 82.45
C PRO A 149 -15.77 -7.94 81.96
N ASP A 150 -15.26 -9.15 82.17
CA ASP A 150 -15.95 -10.43 82.02
C ASP A 150 -17.34 -10.42 82.67
N GLU A 151 -18.34 -10.94 81.96
CA GLU A 151 -19.53 -11.52 82.59
C GLU A 151 -19.95 -12.80 81.82
N PRO A 152 -20.32 -13.89 82.53
CA PRO A 152 -20.04 -15.25 82.08
C PRO A 152 -21.22 -15.93 81.39
N SER A 153 -20.83 -16.96 80.63
CA SER A 153 -21.58 -18.15 80.19
C SER A 153 -22.97 -18.36 80.82
N LYS A 154 -23.98 -18.51 79.95
CA LYS A 154 -25.00 -19.55 80.07
C LYS A 154 -25.49 -20.01 78.71
#